data_AF-A0A3N5SI45-F1
#
_entry.id   AF-A0A3N5SI45-F1
#
_cell.length_a   1.000
_cell.length_b   1.000
_cell.length_c   1.000
_cell.angle_alpha   90.00
_cell.angle_beta   90.00
_cell.angle_gamma   90.00
#
_symmetry.space_group_name_H-M   'P 1'
#
loop_
_entity.id
_entity.type
_entity.pdbx_description
1 polymer ?
#
loop_
_entity_poly.entity_id
_entity_poly.type
_entity_poly.pdbx_seq_one_letter_code
_entity_poly.pdbx_strand_id
1 'polypeptide(L)'
;EVAHEHMAGINFMHAIAQAWDAGKLFHIDLNDQKFGRYDQDFRFGAEMIKQAFYLVKFLEDVGYGGSRHFDAHAYRTDGPEGVKAFARGCMRTYLILKEKAACFNADPEIQALLQEINADDGTYSWLSGGYTGDKAKRLKEVSFDRAALGRRELNYERLDQLTVELLLGVR
;
A
#
# COMPACT_ATOMS: atom_id res chain seq x y z
N GLU A 1 -6.56 0.22 -12.77
CA GLU A 1 -6.05 1.61 -12.85
C GLU A 1 -6.29 2.33 -11.54
N VAL A 2 -5.37 3.20 -11.10
CA VAL A 2 -5.47 3.94 -9.83
C VAL A 2 -6.76 4.76 -9.77
N ALA A 3 -7.04 5.54 -10.83
CA ALA A 3 -8.16 6.48 -10.85
C ALA A 3 -9.51 5.78 -10.70
N HIS A 4 -9.75 4.67 -11.40
CA HIS A 4 -11.02 3.96 -11.36
C HIS A 4 -11.46 3.51 -9.96
N GLU A 5 -10.54 3.00 -9.13
CA GLU A 5 -10.88 2.65 -7.74
C GLU A 5 -11.07 3.90 -6.87
N HIS A 6 -10.24 4.92 -7.06
CA HIS A 6 -10.36 6.19 -6.33
C HIS A 6 -11.64 6.96 -6.70
N MET A 7 -12.16 6.85 -7.91
CA MET A 7 -13.46 7.42 -8.28
C MET A 7 -14.58 6.85 -7.40
N ALA A 8 -14.48 5.59 -6.99
CA ALA A 8 -15.45 4.89 -6.16
C ALA A 8 -15.19 5.00 -4.64
N GLY A 9 -14.15 5.71 -4.18
CA GLY A 9 -13.84 5.75 -2.74
C GLY A 9 -12.98 4.58 -2.24
N ILE A 10 -12.47 3.73 -3.13
CA ILE A 10 -11.80 2.48 -2.77
C ILE A 10 -10.29 2.73 -2.60
N ASN A 11 -9.67 2.06 -1.63
CA ASN A 11 -8.21 2.06 -1.48
C ASN A 11 -7.59 1.18 -2.58
N PHE A 12 -6.92 1.80 -3.54
CA PHE A 12 -6.34 1.10 -4.69
C PHE A 12 -5.29 0.05 -4.29
N MET A 13 -4.42 0.34 -3.32
CA MET A 13 -3.40 -0.62 -2.88
C MET A 13 -4.04 -1.91 -2.33
N HIS A 14 -5.12 -1.79 -1.55
CA HIS A 14 -5.84 -2.97 -1.03
C HIS A 14 -6.48 -3.80 -2.16
N ALA A 15 -7.08 -3.14 -3.16
CA ALA A 15 -7.64 -3.84 -4.33
C ALA A 15 -6.55 -4.57 -5.13
N ILE A 16 -5.38 -3.95 -5.28
CA ILE A 16 -4.21 -4.56 -5.95
C ILE A 16 -3.65 -5.73 -5.13
N ALA A 17 -3.59 -5.63 -3.80
CA ALA A 17 -3.18 -6.74 -2.95
C ALA A 17 -4.12 -7.94 -3.07
N GLN A 18 -5.43 -7.71 -3.15
CA GLN A 18 -6.40 -8.77 -3.39
C GLN A 18 -6.25 -9.40 -4.80
N ALA A 19 -6.02 -8.58 -5.84
CA ALA A 19 -5.78 -9.07 -7.18
C ALA A 19 -4.48 -9.90 -7.27
N TRP A 20 -3.44 -9.51 -6.53
CA TRP A 20 -2.20 -10.26 -6.40
C TRP A 20 -2.41 -11.62 -5.71
N ASP A 21 -3.08 -11.62 -4.55
CA ASP A 21 -3.40 -12.85 -3.79
C ASP A 21 -4.20 -13.86 -4.65
N ALA A 22 -5.14 -13.37 -5.45
CA ALA A 22 -5.90 -14.19 -6.38
C ALA A 22 -5.10 -14.68 -7.61
N GLY A 23 -3.86 -14.22 -7.80
CA GLY A 23 -3.05 -14.50 -8.99
C GLY A 23 -3.64 -13.88 -10.26
N LYS A 24 -4.31 -12.74 -10.15
CA LYS A 24 -5.04 -12.05 -11.24
C LYS A 24 -4.54 -10.64 -11.56
N LEU A 25 -3.47 -10.18 -10.91
CA LEU A 25 -2.80 -8.94 -11.28
C LEU A 25 -1.93 -9.14 -12.54
N PHE A 26 -2.57 -9.18 -13.71
CA PHE A 26 -1.89 -9.41 -15.00
C PHE A 26 -1.26 -8.14 -15.60
N HIS A 27 -1.85 -6.99 -15.31
CA HIS A 27 -1.42 -5.67 -15.75
C HIS A 27 -1.85 -4.63 -14.72
N ILE A 28 -1.23 -3.45 -14.76
CA ILE A 28 -1.60 -2.33 -13.90
C ILE A 28 -1.39 -1.00 -14.62
N ASP A 29 -2.39 -0.13 -14.50
CA ASP A 29 -2.34 1.24 -15.02
C ASP A 29 -2.15 2.23 -13.86
N LEU A 30 -1.13 3.07 -13.99
CA LEU A 30 -0.65 3.98 -12.96
C LEU A 30 -0.93 5.43 -13.34
N ASN A 31 -1.85 6.04 -12.62
CA ASN A 31 -2.18 7.48 -12.68
C ASN A 31 -2.49 7.99 -11.26
N ASP A 32 -3.20 9.11 -11.14
CA ASP A 32 -3.64 9.66 -9.87
C ASP A 32 -4.99 10.38 -10.02
N GLN A 33 -5.71 10.53 -8.91
CA GLN A 33 -7.11 10.92 -8.92
C GLN A 33 -7.53 11.51 -7.57
N LYS A 34 -8.32 12.59 -7.59
CA LYS A 34 -9.07 13.01 -6.40
C LYS A 34 -10.37 12.22 -6.31
N PHE A 35 -10.64 11.69 -5.12
CA PHE A 35 -11.83 10.89 -4.85
C PHE A 35 -13.15 11.57 -5.29
N GLY A 36 -14.09 10.77 -5.80
CA GLY A 36 -15.47 11.18 -6.07
C GLY A 36 -15.61 12.25 -7.17
N ARG A 37 -14.71 12.26 -8.16
CA ARG A 37 -14.75 13.17 -9.31
C ARG A 37 -14.82 12.40 -10.62
N TYR A 38 -14.99 13.13 -11.73
CA TYR A 38 -14.74 12.59 -13.06
C TYR A 38 -13.31 12.04 -13.15
N ASP A 39 -13.06 11.16 -14.11
CA ASP A 39 -11.74 10.58 -14.33
C ASP A 39 -10.74 11.64 -14.79
N GLN A 40 -9.73 11.91 -13.95
CA GLN A 40 -8.82 13.04 -14.12
C GLN A 40 -7.51 12.65 -14.80
N ASP A 41 -7.15 11.36 -14.81
CA ASP A 41 -5.93 10.85 -15.41
C ASP A 41 -4.67 11.63 -15.03
N PHE A 42 -4.53 12.04 -13.76
CA PHE A 42 -3.35 12.80 -13.39
C PHE A 42 -2.11 11.93 -13.48
N ARG A 43 -0.98 12.58 -13.75
CA ARG A 43 0.36 11.97 -13.63
C ARG A 43 0.48 11.19 -12.32
N PHE A 44 1.05 9.99 -12.35
CA PHE A 44 1.21 9.14 -11.16
C PHE A 44 1.85 9.86 -9.96
N GLY A 45 1.13 9.93 -8.84
CA GLY A 45 1.54 10.61 -7.61
C GLY A 45 1.54 12.15 -7.69
N ALA A 46 0.59 12.74 -8.41
CA ALA A 46 0.40 14.20 -8.49
C ALA A 46 -0.40 14.75 -7.29
N GLU A 47 -1.29 13.96 -6.72
CA GLU A 47 -2.27 14.38 -5.71
C GLU A 47 -2.17 13.54 -4.43
N MET A 48 -2.00 12.21 -4.54
CA MET A 48 -2.08 11.29 -3.40
C MET A 48 -0.77 10.53 -3.15
N ILE A 49 0.29 11.26 -2.81
CA ILE A 49 1.66 10.74 -2.69
C ILE A 49 1.76 9.54 -1.71
N LYS A 50 1.07 9.58 -0.58
CA LYS A 50 1.13 8.50 0.43
C LYS A 50 0.43 7.22 -0.03
N GLN A 51 -0.68 7.33 -0.76
CA GLN A 51 -1.32 6.16 -1.38
C GLN A 51 -0.44 5.57 -2.48
N ALA A 52 0.14 6.42 -3.32
CA ALA A 52 1.11 6.02 -4.32
C ALA A 52 2.33 5.32 -3.70
N PHE A 53 2.82 5.79 -2.55
CA PHE A 53 3.90 5.15 -1.81
C PHE A 53 3.55 3.71 -1.41
N TYR A 54 2.42 3.49 -0.74
CA TYR A 54 2.03 2.15 -0.32
C TYR A 54 1.81 1.20 -1.50
N LEU A 55 1.27 1.70 -2.61
CA LEU A 55 1.19 0.93 -3.85
C LEU A 55 2.57 0.52 -4.38
N VAL A 56 3.50 1.48 -4.52
CA VAL A 56 4.86 1.18 -5.03
C VAL A 56 5.57 0.22 -4.10
N LYS A 57 5.52 0.47 -2.79
CA LYS A 57 6.08 -0.42 -1.78
C LYS A 57 5.52 -1.84 -1.93
N PHE A 58 4.20 -2.00 -2.01
CA PHE A 58 3.57 -3.31 -2.22
C PHE A 58 4.10 -4.01 -3.47
N LEU A 59 4.06 -3.35 -4.63
CA LEU A 59 4.48 -3.94 -5.91
C LEU A 59 5.95 -4.36 -5.91
N GLU A 60 6.82 -3.58 -5.27
CA GLU A 60 8.25 -3.89 -5.16
C GLU A 60 8.52 -5.00 -4.14
N ASP A 61 7.83 -5.01 -3.00
CA ASP A 61 8.00 -6.04 -1.96
C ASP A 61 7.54 -7.43 -2.44
N VAL A 62 6.41 -7.50 -3.16
CA VAL A 62 5.90 -8.77 -3.70
C VAL A 62 6.60 -9.19 -5.00
N GLY A 63 7.52 -8.36 -5.52
CA GLY A 63 8.27 -8.65 -6.73
C GLY A 63 7.41 -8.72 -7.99
N TYR A 64 6.39 -7.85 -8.11
CA TYR A 64 5.56 -7.79 -9.32
C TYR A 64 6.44 -7.59 -10.57
N GLY A 65 6.39 -8.55 -11.49
CA GLY A 65 7.25 -8.58 -12.69
C GLY A 65 6.66 -7.92 -13.95
N GLY A 66 5.40 -7.48 -13.90
CA GLY A 66 4.73 -6.87 -15.04
C GLY A 66 5.15 -5.42 -15.31
N SER A 67 4.61 -4.85 -16.39
CA SER A 67 4.87 -3.46 -16.78
C SER A 67 4.38 -2.46 -15.72
N ARG A 68 5.12 -1.36 -15.56
CA ARG A 68 4.64 -0.15 -14.87
C ARG A 68 4.07 0.77 -15.95
N HIS A 69 2.84 0.48 -16.38
CA HIS A 69 2.18 1.25 -17.43
C HIS A 69 1.58 2.52 -16.84
N PHE A 70 1.79 3.66 -17.50
CA PHE A 70 1.25 4.96 -17.08
C PHE A 70 0.15 5.37 -18.05
N ASP A 71 -1.08 5.01 -17.73
CA ASP A 71 -2.27 5.47 -18.44
C ASP A 71 -2.74 6.78 -17.83
N ALA A 72 -2.21 7.90 -18.33
CA ALA A 72 -2.44 9.22 -17.75
C ALA A 72 -2.35 10.31 -18.81
N HIS A 73 -2.88 11.48 -18.50
CA HIS A 73 -2.91 12.64 -19.38
C HIS A 73 -2.05 13.78 -18.83
N ALA A 74 -1.25 14.39 -19.69
CA ALA A 74 -0.67 15.70 -19.41
C ALA A 74 -1.80 16.73 -19.24
N TYR A 75 -1.57 17.78 -18.47
CA TYR A 75 -2.57 18.84 -18.34
C TYR A 75 -2.90 19.42 -19.72
N ARG A 76 -4.19 19.65 -19.98
CA ARG A 76 -4.68 20.23 -21.24
C ARG A 76 -3.98 21.56 -21.59
N THR A 77 -3.50 22.28 -20.59
CA THR A 77 -2.81 23.57 -20.73
C THR A 77 -1.36 23.47 -21.18
N ASP A 78 -0.75 22.27 -21.16
CA ASP A 78 0.65 22.07 -21.50
C ASP A 78 0.89 21.93 -23.02
N GLY A 79 2.06 22.38 -23.46
CA GLY A 79 2.57 22.16 -24.82
C GLY A 79 3.42 20.88 -24.94
N PRO A 80 4.04 20.62 -26.10
CA PRO A 80 4.81 19.39 -26.35
C PRO A 80 5.94 19.12 -25.36
N GLU A 81 6.64 20.15 -24.86
CA GLU A 81 7.67 19.96 -23.83
C GLU A 81 7.08 19.62 -22.45
N GLY A 82 5.90 20.16 -22.13
CA GLY A 82 5.13 19.80 -20.94
C GLY A 82 4.69 18.33 -20.99
N VAL A 83 4.26 17.82 -22.14
CA VAL A 83 3.95 16.39 -22.34
C VAL A 83 5.17 15.51 -22.07
N LYS A 84 6.36 15.90 -22.56
CA LYS A 84 7.60 15.17 -22.26
C LYS A 84 7.97 15.23 -20.78
N ALA A 85 7.75 16.38 -20.13
CA ALA A 85 7.97 16.54 -18.69
C ALA A 85 7.01 15.68 -17.87
N PHE A 86 5.75 15.61 -18.27
CA PHE A 86 4.72 14.73 -17.72
C PHE A 86 5.16 13.26 -17.75
N ALA A 87 5.57 12.77 -18.94
CA ALA A 87 5.99 11.37 -19.10
C ALA A 87 7.20 11.04 -18.22
N ARG A 88 8.21 11.93 -18.19
CA ARG A 88 9.36 11.81 -17.28
C ARG A 88 8.94 11.86 -15.80
N GLY A 89 7.96 12.69 -15.47
CA GLY A 89 7.46 12.87 -14.12
C GLY A 89 6.76 11.63 -13.56
N CYS A 90 5.99 10.89 -14.38
CA CYS A 90 5.42 9.59 -14.00
C CYS A 90 6.53 8.61 -13.55
N MET A 91 7.51 8.38 -14.42
CA MET A 91 8.64 7.48 -14.15
C MET A 91 9.46 7.95 -12.94
N ARG A 92 9.80 9.24 -12.87
CA ARG A 92 10.60 9.79 -11.78
C ARG A 92 9.90 9.63 -10.43
N THR A 93 8.59 9.85 -10.37
CA THR A 93 7.83 9.71 -9.12
C THR A 93 7.82 8.25 -8.66
N TYR A 94 7.60 7.30 -9.57
CA TYR A 94 7.68 5.87 -9.24
C TYR A 94 9.06 5.49 -8.68
N LEU A 95 10.15 5.92 -9.33
CA LEU A 95 11.51 5.61 -8.90
C LEU A 95 11.87 6.20 -7.53
N ILE A 96 11.44 7.44 -7.25
CA ILE A 96 11.60 8.05 -5.92
C ILE A 96 10.83 7.24 -4.87
N LEU A 97 9.58 6.88 -5.14
CA LEU A 97 8.78 6.09 -4.19
C LEU A 97 9.34 4.69 -3.98
N LYS A 98 9.94 4.07 -5.01
CA LYS A 98 10.67 2.80 -4.90
C LYS A 98 11.89 2.91 -3.98
N GLU A 99 12.68 3.98 -4.13
CA GLU A 99 13.79 4.26 -3.22
C GLU A 99 13.29 4.45 -1.78
N LYS A 100 12.23 5.24 -1.59
CA LYS A 100 11.58 5.41 -0.28
C LYS A 100 11.07 4.11 0.31
N ALA A 101 10.51 3.20 -0.50
CA ALA A 101 10.10 1.88 -0.03
C ALA A 101 11.29 1.05 0.47
N ALA A 102 12.43 1.11 -0.23
CA ALA A 102 13.66 0.47 0.23
C ALA A 102 14.17 1.08 1.54
N CYS A 103 14.14 2.42 1.69
CA CYS A 103 14.46 3.09 2.96
C CYS A 103 13.53 2.63 4.08
N PHE A 104 12.21 2.51 3.83
CA PHE A 104 11.24 2.07 4.81
C PHE A 104 11.55 0.65 5.31
N ASN A 105 11.93 -0.24 4.39
CA ASN A 105 12.30 -1.62 4.72
C ASN A 105 13.63 -1.73 5.47
N ALA A 106 14.53 -0.76 5.28
CA ALA A 106 15.83 -0.71 5.94
C ALA A 106 15.82 0.06 7.27
N ASP A 107 14.79 0.87 7.53
CA ASP A 107 14.73 1.72 8.72
C ASP A 107 14.52 0.90 10.01
N PRO A 108 15.49 0.91 10.95
CA PRO A 108 15.42 0.05 12.11
C PRO A 108 14.29 0.40 13.08
N GLU A 109 13.87 1.68 13.15
CA GLU A 109 12.80 2.11 14.05
C GLU A 109 11.44 1.66 13.50
N ILE A 110 11.22 1.83 12.19
CA ILE A 110 10.02 1.34 11.50
C ILE A 110 9.94 -0.17 11.61
N GLN A 111 11.04 -0.89 11.36
CA GLN A 111 11.04 -2.36 11.45
C GLN A 111 10.80 -2.86 12.88
N ALA A 112 11.36 -2.20 13.90
CA ALA A 112 11.09 -2.55 15.30
C ALA A 112 9.60 -2.38 15.66
N LEU A 113 8.97 -1.28 15.23
CA LEU A 113 7.53 -1.08 15.43
C LEU A 113 6.70 -2.13 14.70
N LEU A 114 7.03 -2.46 13.46
CA LEU A 114 6.32 -3.49 12.71
C LEU A 114 6.44 -4.87 13.38
N GLN A 115 7.59 -5.18 13.97
CA GLN A 115 7.77 -6.42 14.73
C GLN A 115 6.90 -6.45 16.00
N GLU A 116 6.81 -5.34 16.73
CA GLU A 116 5.93 -5.22 17.91
C GLU A 116 4.44 -5.34 17.53
N ILE A 117 4.04 -4.66 16.46
CA ILE A 117 2.67 -4.68 15.92
C ILE A 117 2.26 -6.08 15.50
N ASN A 118 3.14 -6.79 14.80
CA ASN A 118 2.88 -8.13 14.28
C ASN A 118 3.31 -9.25 15.23
N ALA A 119 3.72 -8.92 16.46
CA ALA A 119 4.15 -9.92 17.43
C ALA A 119 3.03 -10.94 17.68
N ASP A 120 3.39 -12.21 17.51
CA ASP A 120 2.59 -13.39 17.78
C ASP A 120 3.39 -14.29 18.73
N ASP A 121 2.79 -14.66 19.87
CA ASP A 121 3.39 -15.55 20.86
C ASP A 121 3.15 -17.04 20.52
N GLY A 122 2.45 -17.32 19.42
CA GLY A 122 2.16 -18.66 18.94
C GLY A 122 1.04 -19.37 19.68
N THR A 123 0.35 -18.70 20.63
CA THR A 123 -0.77 -19.26 21.40
C THR A 123 -1.84 -19.88 20.49
N TYR A 124 -2.04 -19.29 19.32
CA TYR A 124 -3.03 -19.72 18.34
C TYR A 124 -2.44 -20.38 17.08
N SER A 125 -1.17 -20.80 17.11
CA SER A 125 -0.49 -21.48 15.99
C SER A 125 -1.23 -22.72 15.47
N TRP A 126 -2.04 -23.38 16.31
CA TRP A 126 -2.88 -24.51 15.95
C TRP A 126 -4.04 -24.16 14.98
N LEU A 127 -4.33 -22.87 14.78
CA LEU A 127 -5.24 -22.38 13.73
C LEU A 127 -4.60 -22.38 12.34
N SER A 128 -3.27 -22.49 12.24
CA SER A 128 -2.56 -22.50 10.96
C SER A 128 -3.01 -23.67 10.05
N GLY A 129 -2.96 -23.49 8.73
CA GLY A 129 -3.40 -24.51 7.77
C GLY A 129 -4.91 -24.56 7.52
N GLY A 130 -5.63 -23.47 7.80
CA GLY A 130 -7.02 -23.29 7.38
C GLY A 130 -8.07 -23.98 8.24
N TYR A 131 -9.33 -23.86 7.79
CA TYR A 131 -10.52 -24.27 8.53
C TYR A 131 -10.66 -25.79 8.66
N THR A 132 -11.02 -26.24 9.86
CA THR A 132 -11.57 -27.59 10.11
C THR A 132 -12.65 -27.50 11.19
N GLY A 133 -13.57 -28.48 11.21
CA GLY A 133 -14.61 -28.56 12.24
C GLY A 133 -14.03 -28.66 13.66
N ASP A 134 -12.94 -29.42 13.83
CA ASP A 134 -12.29 -29.61 15.13
C ASP A 134 -11.62 -28.32 15.62
N LYS A 135 -10.93 -27.58 14.72
CA LYS A 135 -10.36 -26.28 15.07
C LYS A 135 -11.46 -25.29 15.46
N ALA A 136 -12.57 -25.25 14.73
CA ALA A 136 -13.70 -24.37 15.04
C ALA A 136 -14.34 -24.72 16.38
N LYS A 137 -14.47 -26.01 16.70
CA LYS A 137 -14.96 -26.49 18.00
C LYS A 137 -14.03 -26.06 19.13
N ARG A 138 -12.73 -26.34 19.00
CA ARG A 138 -11.71 -25.92 19.98
C ARG A 138 -11.72 -24.40 20.18
N LEU A 139 -11.83 -23.61 19.12
CA LEU A 139 -11.84 -22.14 19.19
C LEU A 139 -13.02 -21.62 20.01
N LYS A 140 -14.20 -22.22 19.85
CA LYS A 140 -15.41 -21.86 20.61
C LYS A 140 -15.29 -22.15 22.11
N GLU A 141 -14.41 -23.07 22.49
CA GLU A 141 -14.14 -23.44 23.87
C GLU A 141 -13.03 -22.57 24.52
N VAL A 142 -12.30 -21.77 23.72
CA VAL A 142 -11.29 -20.84 24.25
C VAL A 142 -11.96 -19.68 24.98
N SER A 143 -11.52 -19.43 26.22
CA SER A 143 -11.88 -18.22 26.96
C SER A 143 -10.86 -17.12 26.69
N PHE A 144 -11.32 -15.98 26.22
CA PHE A 144 -10.48 -14.82 25.92
C PHE A 144 -10.59 -13.78 27.03
N ASP A 145 -9.45 -13.36 27.58
CA ASP A 145 -9.38 -12.15 28.40
C ASP A 145 -9.47 -10.91 27.49
N ARG A 146 -10.69 -10.50 27.19
CA ARG A 146 -10.98 -9.33 26.35
C ARG A 146 -10.39 -8.04 26.91
N ALA A 147 -10.28 -7.91 28.24
CA ALA A 147 -9.72 -6.73 28.87
C ALA A 147 -8.21 -6.68 28.70
N ALA A 148 -7.51 -7.81 28.83
CA ALA A 148 -6.09 -7.89 28.51
C ALA A 148 -5.82 -7.66 27.02
N LEU A 149 -6.58 -8.29 26.13
CA LEU A 149 -6.42 -8.12 24.68
C LEU A 149 -6.65 -6.67 24.24
N GLY A 150 -7.66 -6.00 24.80
CA GLY A 150 -7.98 -4.61 24.48
C GLY A 150 -6.99 -3.57 25.00
N ARG A 151 -6.07 -3.95 25.90
CA ARG A 151 -4.99 -3.06 26.39
C ARG A 151 -3.81 -2.98 25.42
N ARG A 152 -3.74 -3.84 24.40
CA ARG A 152 -2.65 -3.82 23.43
C ARG A 152 -2.76 -2.57 22.56
N GLU A 153 -1.75 -1.71 22.60
CA GLU A 153 -1.61 -0.61 21.67
C GLU A 153 -0.89 -1.10 20.40
N LEU A 154 -1.39 -0.68 19.23
CA LEU A 154 -0.80 -1.03 17.94
C LEU A 154 0.09 0.09 17.37
N ASN A 155 0.21 1.22 18.06
CA ASN A 155 1.14 2.30 17.70
C ASN A 155 1.08 2.77 16.22
N TYR A 156 -0.09 2.63 15.58
CA TYR A 156 -0.24 2.95 14.15
C TYR A 156 0.00 4.43 13.85
N GLU A 157 -0.38 5.35 14.73
CA GLU A 157 -0.09 6.78 14.57
C GLU A 157 1.42 7.06 14.52
N ARG A 158 2.21 6.36 15.36
CA ARG A 158 3.67 6.49 15.35
C ARG A 158 4.26 5.94 14.05
N LEU A 159 3.84 4.75 13.63
CA LEU A 159 4.27 4.16 12.36
C LEU A 159 3.92 5.06 11.17
N ASP A 160 2.73 5.65 11.20
CA ASP A 160 2.23 6.54 10.17
C ASP A 160 3.08 7.83 10.07
N GLN A 161 3.41 8.42 11.22
CA GLN A 161 4.26 9.61 11.29
C GLN A 161 5.69 9.35 10.79
N LEU A 162 6.29 8.22 11.16
CA LEU A 162 7.61 7.83 10.64
C LEU A 162 7.59 7.65 9.11
N THR A 163 6.49 7.11 8.58
CA THR A 163 6.27 6.98 7.14
C THR A 163 6.19 8.37 6.47
N VAL A 164 5.47 9.31 7.07
CA VAL A 164 5.37 10.69 6.56
C VAL A 164 6.74 11.36 6.53
N GLU A 165 7.50 11.30 7.62
CA GLU A 165 8.83 11.89 7.69
C GLU A 165 9.81 11.29 6.68
N LEU A 166 9.73 9.97 6.45
CA LEU A 166 10.48 9.30 5.39
C LEU A 166 10.11 9.82 4.00
N LEU A 167 8.82 10.01 3.72
CA LEU A 167 8.33 10.56 2.45
C LEU A 167 8.76 12.01 2.25
N LEU A 168 8.75 12.81 3.32
CA LEU A 168 9.22 14.19 3.31
C LEU A 168 10.75 14.31 3.27
N GLY A 169 11.48 13.21 3.43
CA GLY A 169 12.94 13.16 3.32
C GLY A 169 13.68 13.75 4.51
N VAL A 170 13.07 13.72 5.69
CA VAL A 170 13.71 14.10 6.96
C VAL A 170 14.19 12.88 7.77
N ARG A 171 14.24 11.72 7.10
CA ARG A 171 14.74 10.43 7.58
C ARG A 171 15.40 9.68 6.44
#